data_AF-X1T121-F1
#
_entry.id   AF-X1T121-F1
#
_cell.length_a   1.000
_cell.length_b   1.000
_cell.length_c   1.000
_cell.angle_alpha   90.00
_cell.angle_beta   90.00
_cell.angle_gamma   90.00
#
_symmetry.space_group_name_H-M   'P 1'
#
loop_
_entity.id
_entity.type
_entity.pdbx_description
1 polymer ?
#
loop_
_entity_poly.entity_id
_entity_poly.type
_entity_poly.pdbx_seq_one_letter_code
_entity_poly.pdbx_strand_id
1 'polypeptide(L)'
;FFVALFITLLIFPKEVAFIASCFLIYGDIFGKLFGLAFGKHKILNKTLEGTLAYVGSVLIMGYILYTSLEISLIVLILGGILAPLVEMFSMNLNDNFTVPLITGSIMTVAILFGL
;
A
#
# COMPACT_ATOMS: atom_id res chain seq x y z
N PHE A 1 -0.78 11.75 9.36
CA PHE A 1 -0.82 10.29 9.60
C PHE A 1 -2.01 9.86 10.47
N PHE A 2 -2.05 10.16 11.78
CA PHE A 2 -3.08 9.59 12.68
C PHE A 2 -4.54 9.85 12.28
N VAL A 3 -4.86 11.04 11.77
CA VAL A 3 -6.22 11.34 11.26
C VAL A 3 -6.59 10.45 10.08
N ALA A 4 -5.66 10.23 9.15
CA ALA A 4 -5.89 9.36 8.00
C ALA A 4 -6.05 7.89 8.41
N LEU A 5 -5.23 7.43 9.36
CA LEU A 5 -5.34 6.09 9.95
C LEU A 5 -6.71 5.90 10.62
N PHE A 6 -7.13 6.88 11.43
CA PHE A 6 -8.44 6.85 12.10
C PHE A 6 -9.59 6.77 11.08
N ILE A 7 -9.55 7.58 10.03
CA ILE A 7 -10.54 7.55 8.96
C ILE A 7 -10.52 6.20 8.22
N THR A 8 -9.34 5.65 7.94
CA THR A 8 -9.18 4.33 7.30
C THR A 8 -9.82 3.22 8.15
N LEU A 9 -9.60 3.25 9.47
CA LEU A 9 -10.20 2.30 10.42
C LEU A 9 -11.72 2.46 10.56
N LEU A 10 -12.26 3.65 10.33
CA LEU A 10 -13.70 3.90 10.37
C LEU A 10 -14.43 3.42 9.10
N ILE A 11 -13.80 3.55 7.94
CA ILE A 11 -14.45 3.32 6.64
C ILE A 11 -14.40 1.85 6.22
N PHE A 12 -13.30 1.14 6.52
CA PHE A 12 -13.08 -0.21 6.00
C PHE A 12 -13.26 -1.30 7.06
N PRO A 13 -13.54 -2.54 6.62
CA PRO A 13 -13.45 -3.72 7.49
C PRO A 13 -12.09 -3.80 8.18
N LYS A 14 -12.06 -4.38 9.38
CA LYS A 14 -10.87 -4.43 10.25
C LYS A 14 -9.65 -4.98 9.53
N GLU A 15 -9.78 -6.08 8.79
CA GLU A 15 -8.66 -6.69 8.06
C GLU A 15 -8.15 -5.76 6.95
N VAL A 16 -9.07 -5.20 6.14
CA VAL A 16 -8.73 -4.31 5.02
C VAL A 16 -8.04 -3.04 5.52
N ALA A 17 -8.58 -2.41 6.57
CA ALA A 17 -7.99 -1.21 7.17
C ALA A 17 -6.58 -1.48 7.70
N PHE A 18 -6.39 -2.65 8.33
CA PHE A 18 -5.09 -3.08 8.84
C PHE A 18 -4.08 -3.30 7.69
N ILE A 19 -4.45 -4.06 6.66
CA ILE A 19 -3.59 -4.35 5.51
C ILE A 19 -3.22 -3.05 4.77
N ALA A 20 -4.19 -2.18 4.47
CA ALA A 20 -3.94 -0.92 3.78
C ALA A 20 -2.99 -0.01 4.56
N SER A 21 -3.12 0.00 5.90
CA SER A 21 -2.22 0.75 6.80
C SER A 21 -0.81 0.14 6.81
N CYS A 22 -0.69 -1.19 6.87
CA CYS A 22 0.59 -1.88 6.75
C CYS A 22 1.27 -1.58 5.41
N PHE A 23 0.54 -1.60 4.30
CA PHE A 23 1.10 -1.31 2.98
C PHE A 23 1.61 0.12 2.88
N LEU A 24 0.91 1.10 3.47
CA LEU A 24 1.44 2.47 3.59
C LEU A 24 2.75 2.50 4.40
N ILE A 25 2.76 1.92 5.62
CA ILE A 25 3.90 2.03 6.54
C ILE A 25 5.14 1.35 5.96
N TYR A 26 5.03 0.09 5.54
CA TYR A 26 6.16 -0.66 5.00
C TYR A 26 6.58 -0.13 3.63
N GLY A 27 5.62 0.28 2.81
CA GLY A 27 5.91 0.93 1.54
C GLY A 27 6.72 2.21 1.69
N ASP A 28 6.28 3.11 2.56
CA ASP A 28 6.93 4.42 2.76
C ASP A 28 8.36 4.27 3.32
N ILE A 29 8.56 3.35 4.27
CA ILE A 29 9.88 3.07 4.85
C ILE A 29 10.83 2.53 3.77
N PHE A 30 10.46 1.43 3.10
CA PHE A 30 11.35 0.76 2.16
C PHE A 30 11.53 1.57 0.87
N GLY A 31 10.47 2.22 0.40
CA GLY A 31 10.52 3.09 -0.78
C GLY A 31 11.45 4.27 -0.60
N LYS A 32 11.39 4.96 0.55
CA LYS A 32 12.33 6.04 0.87
C LYS A 32 13.75 5.53 1.11
N LEU A 33 13.91 4.45 1.88
CA LEU A 33 15.23 3.90 2.19
C LEU A 33 16.00 3.52 0.92
N PHE A 34 15.37 2.73 0.04
CA PHE A 34 15.99 2.32 -1.21
C PHE A 34 16.06 3.44 -2.23
N GLY A 35 15.10 4.36 -2.22
CA GLY A 35 15.15 5.54 -3.07
C GLY A 35 16.32 6.48 -2.74
N LEU A 36 16.68 6.60 -1.46
CA LEU A 36 17.85 7.38 -1.02
C LEU A 36 19.16 6.61 -1.23
N ALA A 37 19.20 5.31 -0.94
CA ALA A 37 20.42 4.51 -1.02
C ALA A 37 20.82 4.12 -2.45
N PHE A 38 19.84 3.82 -3.31
CA PHE A 38 20.08 3.23 -4.64
C PHE A 38 19.39 3.98 -5.78
N GLY A 39 18.68 5.08 -5.50
CA GLY A 39 17.87 5.79 -6.50
C GLY A 39 18.69 6.39 -7.63
N LYS A 40 18.72 5.73 -8.79
CA LYS A 40 19.39 6.21 -10.00
C LYS A 40 18.38 6.63 -11.06
N HIS A 41 17.28 5.89 -11.19
CA HIS A 41 16.28 6.13 -12.23
C HIS A 41 15.08 6.87 -11.65
N LYS A 42 14.84 8.10 -12.10
CA LYS A 42 13.72 8.92 -11.65
C LYS A 42 12.43 8.55 -12.38
N ILE A 43 11.33 8.47 -11.64
CA ILE A 43 9.97 8.31 -12.16
C ILE A 43 9.08 9.30 -11.40
N LEU A 44 8.59 10.32 -12.09
CA LEU A 44 7.90 11.46 -11.47
C LEU A 44 8.74 12.05 -10.32
N ASN A 45 8.16 12.16 -9.12
CA ASN A 45 8.82 12.65 -7.92
C ASN A 45 9.47 11.53 -7.08
N LYS A 46 9.54 10.30 -7.61
CA LYS A 46 10.05 9.11 -6.93
C LYS A 46 11.20 8.48 -7.74
N THR A 47 11.72 7.36 -7.28
CA THR A 47 12.73 6.57 -8.01
C THR A 47 12.17 5.19 -8.32
N LEU A 48 12.62 4.60 -9.43
CA LEU A 48 12.24 3.24 -9.80
C LEU A 48 12.67 2.24 -8.72
N GLU A 49 13.88 2.38 -8.19
CA GLU A 49 14.43 1.50 -7.17
C GLU A 49 13.63 1.57 -5.86
N GLY A 50 13.21 2.78 -5.46
CA GLY A 50 12.33 2.97 -4.31
C GLY A 50 10.95 2.34 -4.55
N THR A 51 10.38 2.55 -5.73
CA THR A 51 9.07 1.98 -6.09
C THR A 51 9.09 0.45 -6.10
N LEU A 52 10.15 -0.17 -6.64
CA LEU A 52 10.33 -1.62 -6.63
C LEU A 52 10.54 -2.16 -5.21
N ALA A 53 11.27 -1.44 -4.36
CA ALA A 53 11.43 -1.80 -2.95
C ALA A 53 10.12 -1.71 -2.17
N TYR A 54 9.29 -0.69 -2.46
CA TYR A 54 7.92 -0.61 -1.94
C TYR A 54 7.13 -1.86 -2.34
N VAL A 55 7.03 -2.16 -3.64
CA VAL A 55 6.27 -3.34 -4.15
C VAL A 55 6.75 -4.61 -3.44
N GLY A 56 8.06 -4.84 -3.38
CA GLY A 56 8.64 -6.01 -2.73
C GLY A 56 8.29 -6.09 -1.24
N SER A 57 8.40 -4.99 -0.50
CA SER A 57 8.13 -4.97 0.94
C SER A 57 6.67 -5.29 1.25
N VAL A 58 5.73 -4.73 0.48
CA VAL A 58 4.30 -4.94 0.71
C VAL A 58 3.80 -6.28 0.20
N LEU A 59 4.40 -6.86 -0.84
CA LEU A 59 4.06 -8.23 -1.27
C LEU A 59 4.56 -9.26 -0.26
N ILE A 60 5.75 -9.08 0.31
CA ILE A 60 6.24 -9.93 1.40
C ILE A 60 5.33 -9.79 2.63
N MET A 61 5.00 -8.55 3.01
CA MET A 61 4.07 -8.30 4.10
C MET A 61 2.69 -8.92 3.83
N GLY A 62 2.15 -8.75 2.62
CA GLY A 62 0.89 -9.34 2.20
C GLY A 62 0.91 -10.86 2.30
N TYR A 63 1.99 -11.52 1.84
CA TYR A 63 2.13 -12.97 2.00
C TYR A 63 2.18 -13.41 3.47
N ILE A 64 2.85 -12.65 4.36
CA ILE A 64 2.83 -12.96 5.79
C ILE A 64 1.40 -12.82 6.34
N LEU A 65 0.71 -11.74 6.01
CA LEU A 65 -0.66 -11.49 6.47
C LEU A 65 -1.66 -12.52 5.94
N TYR A 66 -1.47 -13.01 4.71
CA TYR A 66 -2.27 -14.10 4.14
C TYR A 66 -2.31 -15.34 5.05
N THR A 67 -1.22 -15.63 5.77
CA THR A 67 -1.18 -16.81 6.65
C THR A 67 -1.99 -16.65 7.95
N SER A 68 -2.42 -15.42 8.26
CA SER A 68 -3.08 -15.08 9.53
C SER A 68 -4.46 -14.43 9.35
N LEU A 69 -4.78 -13.91 8.16
CA LEU A 69 -6.04 -13.23 7.84
C LEU A 69 -6.82 -14.02 6.79
N GLU A 70 -8.14 -14.03 6.92
CA GLU A 70 -9.06 -14.65 5.95
C GLU A 70 -9.27 -13.75 4.72
N ILE A 71 -8.19 -13.27 4.11
CA ILE A 71 -8.20 -12.49 2.87
C ILE A 71 -7.45 -13.25 1.80
N SER A 72 -8.06 -13.37 0.62
CA SER A 72 -7.46 -14.01 -0.55
C SER A 72 -6.12 -13.40 -0.93
N LEU A 73 -5.17 -14.26 -1.30
CA LEU A 73 -3.85 -13.84 -1.75
C LEU A 73 -3.93 -12.92 -2.99
N ILE A 74 -4.94 -13.11 -3.85
CA ILE A 74 -5.14 -12.27 -5.04
C ILE A 74 -5.44 -10.83 -4.63
N VAL A 75 -6.29 -10.62 -3.63
CA VAL A 75 -6.63 -9.29 -3.10
C VAL A 75 -5.39 -8.60 -2.54
N LEU A 76 -4.53 -9.34 -1.82
CA LEU A 76 -3.31 -8.81 -1.24
C LEU A 76 -2.28 -8.42 -2.31
N ILE A 77 -2.15 -9.23 -3.37
CA ILE A 77 -1.30 -8.92 -4.52
C ILE A 77 -1.83 -7.68 -5.25
N LEU A 78 -3.15 -7.59 -5.49
CA LEU A 78 -3.78 -6.43 -6.12
C LEU A 78 -3.51 -5.16 -5.30
N GLY A 79 -3.77 -5.19 -3.99
CA GLY A 79 -3.48 -4.07 -3.10
C GLY A 79 -2.00 -3.71 -3.07
N GLY A 80 -1.11 -4.70 -3.02
CA GLY A 80 0.34 -4.49 -2.94
C GLY A 80 0.95 -3.89 -4.21
N ILE A 81 0.39 -4.20 -5.38
CA ILE A 81 0.80 -3.59 -6.66
C ILE A 81 0.20 -2.19 -6.81
N LEU A 82 -1.04 -1.99 -6.39
CA LEU A 82 -1.74 -0.71 -6.59
C LEU A 82 -1.33 0.36 -5.57
N ALA A 83 -0.95 0.00 -4.36
CA ALA A 83 -0.47 0.94 -3.34
C ALA A 83 0.70 1.84 -3.80
N PRO A 84 1.83 1.30 -4.34
CA PRO A 84 2.92 2.13 -4.85
C PRO A 84 2.53 2.94 -6.09
N LEU A 85 1.58 2.46 -6.90
CA LEU A 85 1.04 3.27 -8.00
C LEU A 85 0.26 4.47 -7.45
N VAL A 86 -0.60 4.25 -6.46
CA VAL A 86 -1.33 5.33 -5.77
C VAL A 86 -0.35 6.33 -5.16
N GLU A 87 0.68 5.87 -4.45
CA GLU A 87 1.71 6.72 -3.86
C GLU A 87 2.40 7.57 -4.94
N MET A 88 2.80 6.94 -6.05
CA MET A 88 3.47 7.59 -7.17
C MET A 88 2.60 8.68 -7.82
N PHE A 89 1.28 8.45 -7.94
CA PHE A 89 0.33 9.40 -8.51
C PHE A 89 -0.29 10.37 -7.50
N SER A 90 0.05 10.27 -6.21
CA SER A 90 -0.49 11.16 -5.18
C SER A 90 -0.04 12.61 -5.36
N MET A 91 1.04 12.88 -6.11
CA MET A 91 1.54 14.22 -6.47
C MET A 91 1.52 15.22 -5.28
N ASN A 92 0.51 16.11 -5.23
CA ASN A 92 0.36 17.15 -4.21
C ASN A 92 -0.57 16.75 -3.06
N LEU A 93 -1.26 15.62 -3.17
CA LEU A 93 -2.09 15.05 -2.13
C LEU A 93 -1.23 14.30 -1.11
N ASN A 94 -1.71 14.23 0.13
CA ASN A 94 -1.02 13.54 1.20
C ASN A 94 -1.12 12.01 0.99
N ASP A 95 0.01 11.37 0.71
CA ASP A 95 0.15 9.91 0.54
C ASP A 95 -0.40 9.11 1.72
N ASN A 96 -0.22 9.61 2.94
CA ASN A 96 -0.79 9.00 4.14
C ASN A 96 -2.31 8.94 4.14
N PHE A 97 -2.97 9.74 3.30
CA PHE A 97 -4.41 9.75 3.12
C PHE A 97 -4.81 8.94 1.88
N THR A 98 -4.19 9.23 0.74
CA THR A 98 -4.56 8.62 -0.55
C THR A 98 -4.25 7.13 -0.60
N VAL A 99 -3.08 6.69 -0.15
CA VAL A 99 -2.65 5.30 -0.23
C VAL A 99 -3.58 4.36 0.55
N PRO A 100 -3.82 4.55 1.86
CA PRO A 100 -4.66 3.61 2.60
C PRO A 100 -6.12 3.67 2.15
N LEU A 101 -6.63 4.85 1.77
CA LEU A 101 -8.02 4.98 1.32
C LEU A 101 -8.27 4.35 -0.05
N ILE A 102 -7.42 4.63 -1.03
CA ILE A 102 -7.62 4.11 -2.38
C ILE A 102 -7.29 2.61 -2.40
N THR A 103 -6.19 2.19 -1.78
CA THR A 103 -5.83 0.76 -1.72
C THR A 103 -6.88 -0.04 -0.93
N GLY A 104 -7.35 0.49 0.21
CA GLY A 104 -8.43 -0.13 0.99
C GLY A 104 -9.74 -0.23 0.19
N SER A 105 -10.08 0.81 -0.58
CA SER A 105 -11.26 0.78 -1.47
C SER A 105 -11.15 -0.30 -2.53
N ILE A 106 -10.00 -0.40 -3.20
CA ILE A 106 -9.74 -1.40 -4.23
C ILE A 106 -9.85 -2.82 -3.65
N MET A 107 -9.20 -3.08 -2.51
CA MET A 107 -9.26 -4.39 -1.86
C MET A 107 -10.70 -4.73 -1.43
N THR A 108 -11.44 -3.76 -0.88
CA THR A 108 -12.85 -3.95 -0.51
C THR A 108 -13.70 -4.30 -1.72
N VAL A 109 -13.53 -3.57 -2.83
CA VAL A 109 -14.25 -3.85 -4.08
C VAL A 109 -13.90 -5.23 -4.62
N ALA A 110 -12.62 -5.62 -4.61
CA ALA A 110 -12.21 -6.95 -5.03
C ALA A 110 -12.89 -8.06 -4.22
N ILE A 111 -12.92 -7.92 -2.89
CA ILE A 111 -13.60 -8.86 -1.98
C ILE A 111 -15.11 -8.92 -2.29
N LEU A 112 -15.75 -7.78 -2.56
CA LEU A 112 -17.19 -7.73 -2.91
C LEU A 112 -17.50 -8.48 -4.22
N PHE A 113 -16.55 -8.53 -5.16
CA PHE A 113 -16.66 -9.31 -6.39
C PHE A 113 -16.26 -10.79 -6.22
N GLY A 114 -15.96 -11.23 -4.99
CA GLY A 114 -15.63 -12.62 -4.67
C GLY A 114 -14.18 -13.01 -4.95
N LEU A 115 -13.27 -12.03 -5.03
CA LEU A 115 -11.83 -12.28 -5.14
C LEU A 115 -11.17 -12.62 -3.81
#